data_AF-A0A9W4X7R4-F1
#
_entry.id   AF-A0A9W4X7R4-F1
#
_cell.length_a   1.000
_cell.length_b   1.000
_cell.length_c   1.000
_cell.angle_alpha   90.00
_cell.angle_beta   90.00
_cell.angle_gamma   90.00
#
_symmetry.space_group_name_H-M   'P 1'
#
loop_
_entity.id
_entity.type
_entity.pdbx_description
1 polymer ?
#
loop_
_entity_poly.entity_id
_entity_poly.type
_entity_poly.pdbx_seq_one_letter_code
_entity_poly.pdbx_strand_id
1 'polypeptide(L)'
;NKKRNIPSKKIFDYDKMTEDKWDSFSNKVDALANGCYLRNLTNKSSFNQNKLNLYWDLLQECILKAAESNIPSHQSKGHHSMKRPPLLSKLYKKMKFLYKFKILVRDTSTNLVVSQKWSTSIDEFYTLLNEFNIPYVRLPP
;
A
#
# COMPACT_ATOMS: atom_id res chain seq x y z
N ASN A 1 -3.17 -12.69 -14.79
CA ASN A 1 -2.95 -12.74 -13.33
C ASN A 1 -2.00 -11.65 -12.86
N LYS A 2 -2.50 -10.47 -12.46
CA LYS A 2 -1.67 -9.43 -11.81
C LYS A 2 -1.51 -9.79 -10.33
N LYS A 3 -0.31 -10.24 -9.93
CA LYS A 3 0.05 -10.42 -8.50
C LYS A 3 -0.11 -9.06 -7.80
N ARG A 4 -0.96 -8.99 -6.78
CA ARG A 4 -1.10 -7.79 -5.95
C ARG A 4 0.15 -7.68 -5.08
N ASN A 5 0.79 -6.50 -5.07
CA ASN A 5 1.91 -6.22 -4.16
C ASN A 5 1.39 -6.24 -2.72
N ILE A 6 1.72 -7.30 -1.99
CA ILE A 6 1.50 -7.37 -0.55
C ILE A 6 2.63 -6.57 0.10
N PRO A 7 2.34 -5.57 0.95
CA PRO A 7 3.37 -4.86 1.67
C PRO A 7 4.23 -5.84 2.48
N SER A 8 5.53 -5.83 2.23
CA SER A 8 6.53 -6.60 2.98
C SER A 8 7.30 -5.64 3.85
N LYS A 9 7.46 -5.97 5.14
CA LYS A 9 8.30 -5.20 6.07
C LYS A 9 9.51 -6.05 6.44
N LYS A 10 10.71 -5.51 6.26
CA LYS A 10 11.95 -6.11 6.78
C LYS A 10 11.99 -5.88 8.30
N ILE A 11 12.19 -6.94 9.06
CA ILE A 11 12.34 -6.91 10.52
C ILE A 11 13.74 -7.43 10.84
N PHE A 12 14.46 -6.68 11.69
CA PHE A 12 15.79 -7.05 12.17
C PHE A 12 15.66 -7.88 13.45
N ASP A 13 16.36 -9.01 13.48
CA ASP A 13 16.35 -10.01 14.55
C ASP A 13 17.56 -9.76 15.46
N TYR A 14 17.42 -8.80 16.37
CA TYR A 14 18.49 -8.41 17.30
C TYR A 14 18.82 -9.50 18.33
N ASP A 15 17.88 -10.40 18.61
CA ASP A 15 18.05 -11.60 19.45
C ASP A 15 19.06 -12.60 18.87
N LYS A 16 19.29 -12.55 17.55
CA LYS A 16 20.23 -13.43 16.83
C LYS A 16 21.62 -12.80 16.63
N MET A 17 21.87 -11.65 17.25
CA MET A 17 23.17 -11.00 17.22
C MET A 17 24.10 -11.62 18.27
N THR A 18 25.22 -12.15 17.78
CA THR A 18 26.35 -12.58 18.61
C THR A 18 27.34 -11.43 18.75
N GLU A 19 28.29 -11.55 19.69
CA GLU A 19 29.37 -10.56 19.89
C GLU A 19 30.12 -10.26 18.58
N ASP A 20 30.56 -11.30 17.85
CA ASP A 20 31.21 -11.15 16.53
C ASP A 20 30.37 -10.34 15.52
N LYS A 21 29.04 -10.51 15.53
CA LYS A 21 28.15 -9.76 14.63
C LYS A 21 27.99 -8.32 15.07
N TRP A 22 27.98 -8.06 16.38
CA TRP A 22 27.99 -6.70 16.93
C TRP A 22 29.27 -5.97 16.56
N ASP A 23 30.42 -6.64 16.69
CA ASP A 23 31.71 -6.09 16.27
C ASP A 23 31.73 -5.81 14.77
N SER A 24 31.28 -6.76 13.96
CA SER A 24 31.20 -6.59 12.50
C SER A 24 30.27 -5.43 12.11
N PHE A 25 29.13 -5.30 12.80
CA PHE A 25 28.20 -4.19 12.61
C PHE A 25 28.85 -2.85 12.99
N SER A 26 29.46 -2.75 14.17
CA SER A 26 30.12 -1.52 14.63
C SER A 26 31.23 -1.09 13.68
N ASN A 27 32.13 -2.01 13.35
CA ASN A 27 33.23 -1.76 12.40
C ASN A 27 32.71 -1.28 11.04
N LYS A 28 31.56 -1.81 10.60
CA LYS A 28 30.94 -1.39 9.34
C LYS A 28 30.33 0.01 9.45
N VAL A 29 29.66 0.34 10.54
CA VAL A 29 29.13 1.69 10.80
C VAL A 29 30.27 2.70 10.80
N ASP A 30 31.36 2.41 11.52
CA ASP A 30 32.54 3.28 11.60
C ASP A 30 33.19 3.47 10.23
N ALA A 31 33.35 2.40 9.46
CA ALA A 31 33.89 2.48 8.10
C ALA A 31 33.03 3.37 7.18
N LEU A 32 31.70 3.27 7.28
CA LEU A 32 30.77 4.08 6.48
C LEU A 32 30.77 5.55 6.93
N ALA A 33 30.77 5.80 8.24
CA ALA A 33 30.82 7.14 8.81
C ALA A 33 32.12 7.85 8.43
N ASN A 34 33.26 7.14 8.50
CA ASN A 34 34.57 7.64 8.08
C ASN A 34 34.70 7.82 6.55
N GLY A 35 33.85 7.14 5.78
CA GLY A 35 33.80 7.24 4.32
C GLY A 35 32.97 8.43 3.80
N CYS A 36 32.21 9.12 4.65
CA CYS A 36 31.31 10.20 4.25
C CYS A 36 31.62 11.53 4.95
N TYR A 37 30.79 12.55 4.71
CA TYR A 37 30.98 13.89 5.26
C TYR A 37 30.83 13.97 6.79
N LEU A 38 30.33 12.92 7.45
CA LEU A 38 30.28 12.85 8.91
C LEU A 38 31.66 12.97 9.55
N ARG A 39 32.70 12.41 8.91
CA ARG A 39 34.08 12.49 9.40
C ARG A 39 34.62 13.92 9.57
N ASN A 40 34.00 14.89 8.88
CA ASN A 40 34.42 16.29 8.89
C ASN A 40 33.70 17.09 10.01
N LEU A 41 32.79 16.47 10.76
CA LEU A 41 32.13 17.11 11.90
C LEU A 41 33.13 17.33 13.03
N THR A 42 33.16 18.56 13.53
CA THR A 42 33.96 18.92 14.70
C THR A 42 33.12 19.80 15.62
N ASN A 43 33.57 19.98 16.86
CA ASN A 43 32.90 20.86 17.82
C ASN A 43 32.90 22.35 17.39
N LYS A 44 33.62 22.69 16.32
CA LYS A 44 33.68 24.05 15.73
C LYS A 44 32.77 24.19 14.50
N SER A 45 32.07 23.14 14.10
CA SER A 45 31.18 23.18 12.95
C SER A 45 30.02 24.14 13.19
N SER A 46 29.79 25.06 12.24
CA SER A 46 28.62 25.93 12.27
C SER A 46 27.39 25.19 11.73
N PHE A 47 26.39 25.05 12.59
CA PHE A 47 25.15 24.36 12.29
C PHE A 47 24.03 25.35 11.92
N ASN A 48 23.33 25.00 10.86
CA ASN A 48 21.99 25.51 10.59
C ASN A 48 21.06 24.29 10.42
N GLN A 49 19.76 24.52 10.37
CA GLN A 49 18.77 23.44 10.28
C GLN A 49 19.05 22.49 9.10
N ASN A 50 19.42 23.03 7.94
CA ASN A 50 19.70 22.23 6.75
C ASN A 50 20.91 21.31 6.93
N LYS A 51 22.00 21.83 7.51
CA LYS A 51 23.20 21.04 7.80
C LYS A 51 22.92 19.96 8.84
N LEU A 52 22.15 20.26 9.88
CA LEU A 52 21.76 19.26 10.88
C LEU A 52 20.98 18.12 10.25
N ASN A 53 19.96 18.43 9.45
CA ASN A 53 19.17 17.43 8.74
C ASN A 53 20.07 16.57 7.84
N LEU A 54 20.96 17.20 7.06
CA LEU A 54 21.90 16.48 6.19
C LEU A 54 22.77 15.48 6.99
N TYR A 55 23.33 15.90 8.12
CA TYR A 55 24.16 15.01 8.93
C TYR A 55 23.36 13.89 9.60
N TRP A 56 22.13 14.18 10.05
CA TRP A 56 21.23 13.14 10.56
C TRP A 56 20.86 12.11 9.49
N ASP A 57 20.55 12.57 8.28
CA ASP A 57 20.25 11.70 7.15
C ASP A 57 21.45 10.80 6.82
N LEU A 58 22.66 11.36 6.77
CA LEU A 58 23.89 10.59 6.54
C LEU A 58 24.15 9.56 7.64
N LEU A 59 23.94 9.93 8.91
CA LEU A 59 24.14 9.01 10.03
C LEU A 59 23.14 7.86 9.97
N GLN A 60 21.87 8.18 9.74
CA GLN A 60 20.81 7.18 9.56
C GLN A 60 21.15 6.24 8.41
N GLU A 61 21.60 6.78 7.27
CA GLU A 61 21.99 5.97 6.11
C GLU A 61 23.14 5.02 6.44
N CYS A 62 24.17 5.48 7.14
CA CYS A 62 25.31 4.65 7.57
C CYS A 62 24.84 3.49 8.46
N ILE A 63 24.01 3.77 9.45
CA ILE A 63 23.45 2.76 10.37
C ILE A 63 22.59 1.76 9.62
N LEU A 64 21.69 2.22 8.75
CA LEU A 64 20.80 1.33 8.00
C LEU A 64 21.58 0.42 7.04
N LYS A 65 22.57 0.95 6.30
CA LYS A 65 23.42 0.15 5.40
C LYS A 65 24.22 -0.91 6.15
N ALA A 66 24.76 -0.56 7.31
CA ALA A 66 25.46 -1.52 8.16
C ALA A 66 24.49 -2.58 8.72
N ALA A 67 23.28 -2.18 9.11
CA ALA A 67 22.27 -3.08 9.64
C ALA A 67 21.79 -4.07 8.57
N GLU A 68 21.59 -3.60 7.34
CA GLU A 68 21.15 -4.45 6.23
C GLU A 68 22.12 -5.58 5.88
N SER A 69 23.42 -5.38 6.14
CA SER A 69 24.48 -6.33 5.82
C SER A 69 24.87 -7.24 6.98
N ASN A 70 24.79 -6.76 8.23
CA ASN A 70 25.29 -7.49 9.40
C ASN A 70 24.21 -8.01 10.34
N ILE A 71 23.04 -7.36 10.40
CA ILE A 71 21.98 -7.77 11.32
C ILE A 71 21.09 -8.81 10.64
N PRO A 72 20.92 -10.02 11.22
CA PRO A 72 19.97 -11.00 10.72
C PRO A 72 18.58 -10.39 10.59
N SER A 73 17.87 -10.71 9.52
CA SER A 73 16.55 -10.13 9.28
C SER A 73 15.64 -11.11 8.55
N HIS A 74 14.34 -10.92 8.76
CA HIS A 74 13.31 -11.66 8.05
C HIS A 74 12.28 -10.70 7.44
N GLN A 75 11.56 -11.19 6.44
CA GLN A 75 10.46 -10.45 5.83
C GLN A 75 9.16 -10.84 6.52
N SER A 76 8.53 -9.89 7.20
CA SER A 76 7.16 -10.06 7.65
C SER A 76 6.23 -9.72 6.49
N LYS A 77 5.53 -10.74 6.00
CA LYS A 77 4.44 -10.55 5.04
C LYS A 77 3.23 -10.07 5.83
N GLY A 78 2.70 -8.90 5.48
CA GLY A 78 1.41 -8.49 6.01
C GLY A 78 0.36 -9.55 5.64
N HIS A 79 -0.19 -10.24 6.63
CA HIS A 79 -1.36 -11.06 6.38
C HIS A 79 -2.48 -10.11 5.93
N HIS A 80 -3.02 -10.33 4.74
CA HIS A 80 -4.21 -9.61 4.29
C HIS A 80 -5.37 -10.13 5.13
N SER A 81 -5.54 -9.60 6.34
CA SER A 81 -6.77 -9.76 7.08
C SER A 81 -7.86 -9.16 6.19
N MET A 82 -8.81 -10.00 5.76
CA MET A 82 -10.01 -9.50 5.09
C MET A 82 -10.74 -8.64 6.11
N LYS A 83 -10.46 -7.33 6.12
CA LYS A 83 -11.09 -6.35 7.03
C LYS A 83 -12.63 -6.34 6.91
N ARG A 84 -13.18 -6.93 5.84
CA ARG A 84 -14.61 -7.02 5.58
C ARG A 84 -14.95 -8.42 5.08
N PRO A 85 -15.98 -9.09 5.63
CA PRO A 85 -16.47 -10.36 5.12
C PRO A 85 -16.73 -10.29 3.60
N PRO A 86 -16.33 -11.31 2.80
CA PRO A 86 -16.52 -11.32 1.35
C PRO A 86 -17.97 -11.05 0.94
N LEU A 87 -18.92 -11.63 1.68
CA LEU A 87 -20.35 -11.45 1.45
C LEU A 87 -20.76 -9.98 1.60
N LEU A 88 -20.32 -9.31 2.67
CA LEU A 88 -20.63 -7.92 2.94
C LEU A 88 -20.00 -6.98 1.91
N SER A 89 -18.82 -7.33 1.40
CA SER A 89 -18.16 -6.60 0.30
C SER A 89 -18.92 -6.76 -1.02
N LYS A 90 -19.43 -7.95 -1.34
CA LYS A 90 -20.27 -8.21 -2.51
C LYS A 90 -21.57 -7.41 -2.44
N LEU A 91 -22.27 -7.45 -1.29
CA LEU A 91 -23.49 -6.67 -1.06
C LEU A 91 -23.27 -5.17 -1.24
N TYR A 92 -22.16 -4.63 -0.70
CA TYR A 92 -21.85 -3.21 -0.85
C TYR A 92 -21.61 -2.79 -2.30
N LYS A 93 -20.96 -3.65 -3.10
CA LYS A 93 -20.76 -3.40 -4.53
C LYS A 93 -22.10 -3.33 -5.26
N LYS A 94 -23.01 -4.27 -5.00
CA LYS A 94 -24.37 -4.29 -5.56
C LYS A 94 -25.17 -3.05 -5.16
N MET A 95 -25.12 -2.66 -3.88
CA MET A 95 -25.77 -1.45 -3.39
C MET A 95 -25.22 -0.19 -4.08
N LYS A 96 -23.90 -0.09 -4.23
CA LYS A 96 -23.26 1.02 -4.96
C LYS A 96 -23.64 1.04 -6.44
N PHE A 97 -23.76 -0.13 -7.07
CA PHE A 97 -24.28 -0.26 -8.43
C PHE A 97 -25.72 0.28 -8.51
N LEU A 98 -26.62 -0.13 -7.61
CA LEU A 98 -28.01 0.35 -7.59
C LEU A 98 -28.11 1.87 -7.45
N TYR A 99 -27.27 2.49 -6.61
CA TYR A 99 -27.21 3.95 -6.52
C TYR A 99 -26.82 4.61 -7.85
N LYS A 100 -25.83 4.07 -8.54
CA LYS A 100 -25.42 4.57 -9.86
C LYS A 100 -26.49 4.32 -10.92
N PHE A 101 -27.12 3.15 -10.90
CA PHE A 101 -28.18 2.78 -11.80
C PHE A 101 -29.38 3.72 -11.64
N LYS A 102 -29.78 4.06 -10.41
CA LYS A 102 -30.84 5.04 -10.13
C LYS A 102 -30.55 6.40 -10.78
N ILE A 103 -29.31 6.89 -10.66
CA ILE A 103 -28.89 8.16 -11.29
C ILE A 103 -28.97 8.04 -12.80
N LEU A 104 -28.44 6.94 -13.35
CA LEU A 104 -28.43 6.68 -14.78
C LEU A 104 -29.86 6.63 -15.36
N VAL A 105 -30.79 5.94 -14.70
CA VAL A 105 -32.23 5.90 -15.08
C VAL A 105 -32.81 7.31 -15.13
N ARG A 106 -32.58 8.12 -14.09
CA ARG A 106 -33.05 9.51 -14.05
C ARG A 106 -32.50 10.34 -15.21
N ASP A 107 -31.21 10.20 -15.51
CA ASP A 107 -30.55 10.98 -16.56
C ASP A 107 -31.00 10.54 -17.97
N THR A 108 -31.36 9.26 -18.16
CA THR A 108 -32.00 8.76 -19.39
C THR A 108 -33.46 9.16 -19.52
N SER A 109 -34.19 9.37 -18.42
CA SER A 109 -35.55 9.92 -18.48
C SER A 109 -35.57 11.37 -19.01
N THR A 110 -34.46 12.09 -18.88
CA THR A 110 -34.32 13.48 -19.34
C THR A 110 -33.65 13.63 -20.71
N ASN A 111 -32.91 12.61 -21.18
CA ASN A 111 -32.16 12.67 -22.44
C ASN A 111 -32.48 11.46 -23.32
N LEU A 112 -32.94 11.70 -24.56
CA LEU A 112 -33.37 10.66 -25.51
C LEU A 112 -32.23 9.79 -26.07
N VAL A 113 -30.96 10.10 -25.79
CA VAL A 113 -29.83 9.34 -26.33
C VAL A 113 -29.47 8.19 -25.38
N VAL A 114 -29.93 6.99 -25.73
CA VAL A 114 -29.58 5.75 -25.02
C VAL A 114 -28.09 5.46 -25.24
N SER A 115 -27.28 5.74 -24.22
CA SER A 115 -25.84 5.47 -24.28
C SER A 115 -25.55 3.96 -24.17
N GLN A 116 -24.44 3.48 -24.75
CA GLN A 116 -23.96 2.09 -24.59
C GLN A 116 -23.86 1.64 -23.11
N LYS A 117 -23.68 2.60 -22.19
CA LYS A 117 -23.66 2.35 -20.74
C LYS A 117 -25.02 1.91 -20.19
N TRP A 118 -26.13 2.30 -20.83
CA TRP A 118 -27.48 1.86 -20.47
C TRP A 118 -27.61 0.35 -20.67
N SER A 119 -27.27 -0.17 -21.85
CA SER A 119 -27.42 -1.58 -22.19
C SER A 119 -26.64 -2.49 -21.24
N THR A 120 -25.38 -2.15 -20.92
CA THR A 120 -24.61 -2.94 -19.94
C THR A 120 -25.19 -2.84 -18.53
N SER A 121 -25.70 -1.66 -18.13
CA SER A 121 -26.22 -1.45 -16.78
C SER A 121 -27.59 -2.11 -16.57
N ILE A 122 -28.45 -2.14 -17.59
CA ILE A 122 -29.77 -2.79 -17.50
C ILE A 122 -29.63 -4.32 -17.42
N ASP A 123 -28.68 -4.91 -18.15
CA ASP A 123 -28.35 -6.35 -18.06
C ASP A 123 -27.80 -6.73 -16.67
N GLU A 124 -26.91 -5.90 -16.12
CA GLU A 124 -26.40 -6.08 -14.74
C GLU A 124 -27.53 -5.95 -13.71
N PHE A 125 -28.50 -5.06 -13.95
CA PHE A 125 -29.69 -4.91 -13.10
C PHE A 125 -30.60 -6.14 -13.16
N TYR A 126 -30.93 -6.66 -14.35
CA TYR A 126 -31.73 -7.89 -14.49
C TYR A 126 -31.05 -9.10 -13.87
N THR A 127 -29.72 -9.20 -13.99
CA THR A 127 -28.92 -10.24 -13.33
C THR A 127 -29.04 -10.16 -11.81
N LEU A 128 -29.03 -8.95 -11.26
CA LEU A 128 -29.22 -8.71 -9.83
C LEU A 128 -30.64 -9.10 -9.38
N LEU A 129 -31.68 -8.75 -10.14
CA LEU A 129 -33.06 -9.14 -9.81
C LEU A 129 -33.24 -10.65 -9.79
N ASN A 130 -32.66 -11.37 -10.76
CA ASN A 130 -32.62 -12.84 -10.76
C ASN A 130 -31.94 -13.40 -9.51
N GLU A 131 -30.79 -12.83 -9.10
CA GLU A 131 -30.04 -13.32 -7.94
C GLU A 131 -30.82 -13.17 -6.61
N PHE A 132 -31.72 -12.18 -6.53
CA PHE A 132 -32.59 -11.95 -5.37
C PHE A 132 -34.01 -12.53 -5.54
N ASN A 133 -34.27 -13.31 -6.60
CA ASN A 133 -35.59 -13.86 -6.92
C ASN A 133 -36.70 -12.80 -6.99
N ILE A 134 -36.38 -11.60 -7.48
CA ILE A 134 -37.35 -10.53 -7.67
C ILE A 134 -37.96 -10.70 -9.07
N PRO A 135 -39.29 -10.82 -9.21
CA PRO A 135 -39.94 -10.93 -10.51
C PRO A 135 -39.81 -9.64 -11.31
N TYR A 136 -39.52 -9.74 -12.61
CA TYR A 136 -39.45 -8.60 -13.52
C TYR A 136 -39.79 -9.00 -14.97
N VAL A 137 -40.09 -7.98 -15.78
CA VAL A 137 -40.28 -8.11 -17.22
C VAL A 137 -39.10 -7.45 -17.92
N ARG A 138 -38.49 -8.14 -18.89
CA ARG A 138 -37.47 -7.53 -19.74
C ARG A 138 -38.13 -6.63 -20.77
N LEU A 139 -37.74 -5.36 -20.78
CA LEU A 139 -38.07 -4.46 -21.86
C LEU A 139 -37.32 -4.87 -23.13
N PRO A 140 -37.95 -4.78 -24.32
CA PRO A 140 -37.29 -5.06 -25.59
C PRO A 140 -36.12 -4.08 -25.84
N PRO A 141 -35.12 -4.51 -26.65
CA PRO A 141 -33.94 -3.69 -26.97
C PRO A 141 -34.28 -2.40 -27.72
#